data_AF-A0A2V9KVD0-F1
#
_entry.id   AF-A0A2V9KVD0-F1
#
_cell.length_a   1.000
_cell.length_b   1.000
_cell.length_c   1.000
_cell.angle_alpha   90.00
_cell.angle_beta   90.00
_cell.angle_gamma   90.00
#
_symmetry.space_group_name_H-M   'P 1'
#
loop_
_entity.id
_entity.type
_entity.pdbx_description
1 polymer ?
#
loop_
_entity_poly.entity_id
_entity_poly.type
_entity_poly.pdbx_seq_one_letter_code
_entity_poly.pdbx_strand_id
1 'polypeptide(L)'
;MISEITGEILYDRIRRNALLVRVNSLCYEVFVPSGIASRLRHAPESERQNPLTLYTIYYIDGGVGGGHLTPKLVGFLDPLDREFFEAFTTVPGVGFIKAQKGLVQPLSEIAGAIERGDTAFLTGLPGVGTKTAERIVTELRGKMAKFALARSEEPLSIEKEPAAELKTEAQQVLEQLEYSRAEAQRMVVEIFARHKNLKSIDEFLRRVFEKRQEDTGDR
;
A
#
# COMPACT_ATOMS: atom_id res chain seq x y z
N MET A 1 21.26 -6.98 13.23
CA MET A 1 20.05 -6.83 12.40
C MET A 1 18.91 -6.46 13.35
N ILE A 2 18.03 -5.52 12.98
CA ILE A 2 16.92 -5.08 13.85
C ILE A 2 15.72 -5.99 13.54
N SER A 3 15.40 -6.92 14.45
CA SER A 3 14.32 -7.90 14.29
C SER A 3 12.98 -7.45 14.88
N GLU A 4 13.03 -6.51 15.83
CA GLU A 4 11.89 -5.88 16.46
C GLU A 4 12.26 -4.49 16.99
N ILE A 5 11.26 -3.62 17.09
CA ILE A 5 11.37 -2.30 17.71
C ILE A 5 10.13 -2.05 18.58
N THR A 6 10.36 -1.71 19.84
CA THR A 6 9.30 -1.32 20.78
C THR A 6 9.49 0.14 21.14
N GLY A 7 8.45 0.96 20.94
CA GLY A 7 8.52 2.39 21.21
C GLY A 7 7.19 3.11 21.09
N GLU A 8 7.23 4.42 21.33
CA GLU A 8 6.05 5.26 21.23
C GLU A 8 5.71 5.56 19.76
N ILE A 9 4.48 5.27 19.33
CA ILE A 9 3.99 5.67 18.01
C ILE A 9 3.53 7.12 18.06
N LEU A 10 4.02 7.94 17.13
CA LEU A 10 3.54 9.30 16.93
C LEU A 10 2.28 9.30 16.05
N TYR A 11 1.13 9.04 16.66
CA TYR A 11 -0.15 8.86 15.96
C TYR A 11 -0.55 10.06 15.10
N ASP A 12 -0.26 11.28 15.55
CA ASP A 12 -0.47 12.55 14.85
C ASP A 12 0.38 12.69 13.57
N ARG A 13 1.41 11.85 13.42
CA ARG A 13 2.38 11.90 12.31
C ARG A 13 2.43 10.61 11.49
N ILE A 14 1.43 9.74 11.63
CA ILE A 14 1.34 8.50 10.83
C ILE A 14 1.25 8.84 9.34
N ARG A 15 2.19 8.30 8.55
CA ARG A 15 2.19 8.40 7.09
C ARG A 15 1.41 7.23 6.48
N ARG A 16 1.21 7.25 5.16
CA ARG A 16 0.38 6.26 4.47
C ARG A 16 0.93 4.83 4.56
N ASN A 17 2.24 4.69 4.62
CA ASN A 17 2.96 3.43 4.62
C ASN A 17 4.17 3.48 5.56
N ALA A 18 4.15 4.37 6.55
CA ALA A 18 5.21 4.49 7.53
C ALA A 18 4.70 5.03 8.87
N LEU A 19 5.32 4.56 9.94
CA LEU A 19 5.13 4.99 11.31
C LEU A 19 6.40 5.68 11.79
N LEU A 20 6.24 6.69 12.64
CA LEU A 20 7.35 7.25 13.41
C LEU A 20 7.33 6.64 14.81
N VAL A 21 8.40 5.91 15.14
CA VAL A 21 8.54 5.16 16.39
C VAL A 21 9.63 5.82 17.23
N ARG A 22 9.26 6.41 18.37
CA ARG A 22 10.21 7.02 19.30
C ARG A 22 10.71 5.96 20.28
N VAL A 23 12.03 5.79 20.34
CA VAL A 23 12.74 4.96 21.31
C VAL A 23 13.77 5.86 21.99
N ASN A 24 13.51 6.23 23.26
CA ASN A 24 14.29 7.24 23.98
C ASN A 24 14.40 8.56 23.18
N SER A 25 15.62 9.00 22.87
CA SER A 25 15.91 10.21 22.11
C SER A 25 15.92 10.01 20.59
N LEU A 26 15.69 8.79 20.09
CA LEU A 26 15.72 8.46 18.68
C LEU A 26 14.30 8.28 18.13
N CYS A 27 14.06 8.78 16.92
CA CYS A 27 12.82 8.58 16.19
C CYS A 27 13.10 7.81 14.90
N TYR A 28 12.63 6.57 14.83
CA TYR A 28 12.79 5.72 13.67
C TYR A 28 11.62 5.89 12.72
N GLU A 29 11.89 6.02 11.43
CA GLU A 29 10.87 5.82 10.40
C GLU A 29 10.83 4.33 10.05
N VAL A 30 9.70 3.70 10.33
CA VAL A 30 9.45 2.29 10.05
C VAL A 30 8.37 2.20 8.99
N PHE A 31 8.71 1.72 7.81
CA PHE A 31 7.74 1.44 6.75
C PHE A 31 6.81 0.32 7.21
N VAL A 32 5.54 0.41 6.86
CA VAL A 32 4.56 -0.65 7.15
C VAL A 32 3.68 -0.87 5.92
N PRO A 33 3.14 -2.08 5.72
CA PRO A 33 1.99 -2.30 4.86
C PRO A 33 0.88 -1.25 5.10
N SER A 34 0.23 -0.79 4.03
CA SER A 34 -0.68 0.38 4.11
C SER A 34 -1.91 0.13 4.99
N GLY A 35 -2.34 -1.12 5.12
CA GLY A 35 -3.44 -1.54 5.99
C GLY A 35 -3.09 -1.33 7.46
N ILE A 36 -1.86 -1.63 7.88
CA ILE A 36 -1.38 -1.34 9.26
C ILE A 36 -1.44 0.16 9.54
N ALA A 37 -0.83 0.98 8.67
CA ALA A 37 -0.84 2.43 8.85
C ALA A 37 -2.25 3.03 8.85
N SER A 38 -3.14 2.51 7.99
CA SER A 38 -4.54 2.94 7.94
C SER A 38 -5.28 2.61 9.24
N ARG A 39 -5.17 1.37 9.73
CA ARG A 39 -5.81 0.94 10.98
C ARG A 39 -5.39 1.80 12.15
N LEU A 40 -4.08 1.98 12.34
CA LEU A 40 -3.56 2.80 13.45
C LEU A 40 -3.97 4.28 13.35
N ARG A 41 -4.07 4.84 12.13
CA ARG A 41 -4.49 6.23 11.93
C ARG A 41 -5.96 6.45 12.33
N HIS A 42 -6.83 5.51 11.98
CA HIS A 42 -8.28 5.63 12.22
C HIS A 42 -8.71 5.02 13.55
N ALA A 43 -7.79 4.39 14.29
CA ALA A 43 -8.08 3.84 15.61
C ALA A 43 -8.53 4.95 16.59
N PRO A 44 -9.65 4.76 17.31
CA PRO A 44 -10.09 5.68 18.36
C PRO A 44 -9.08 5.72 19.50
N GLU A 45 -9.01 6.82 20.24
CA GLU A 45 -8.00 7.01 21.29
C GLU A 45 -8.01 5.90 22.35
N SER A 46 -9.18 5.34 22.66
CA SER A 46 -9.35 4.23 23.60
C SER A 46 -8.69 2.92 23.14
N GLU A 47 -8.43 2.76 21.85
CA GLU A 47 -7.85 1.53 21.26
C GLU A 47 -6.39 1.72 20.84
N ARG A 48 -5.84 2.93 21.00
CA ARG A 48 -4.45 3.22 20.63
C ARG A 48 -3.49 2.62 21.64
N GLN A 49 -3.00 1.42 21.35
CA GLN A 49 -1.90 0.83 22.11
C GLN A 49 -0.62 1.66 21.89
N ASN A 50 0.00 2.07 23.00
CA ASN A 50 1.25 2.82 23.01
C ASN A 50 1.98 2.62 24.36
N PRO A 51 3.24 2.13 24.41
CA PRO A 51 4.12 1.80 23.29
C PRO A 51 3.65 0.57 22.50
N LEU A 52 4.13 0.46 21.26
CA LEU A 52 3.81 -0.64 20.34
C LEU A 52 5.10 -1.35 19.93
N THR A 53 5.02 -2.67 19.76
CA THR A 53 6.10 -3.48 19.20
C THR A 53 5.83 -3.73 17.71
N LEU A 54 6.82 -3.46 16.87
CA LEU A 54 6.82 -3.83 15.46
C LEU A 54 7.88 -4.89 15.21
N TYR A 55 7.50 -5.98 14.58
CA TYR A 55 8.44 -7.01 14.10
C TYR A 55 9.02 -6.56 12.77
N THR A 56 10.33 -6.38 12.70
CA THR A 56 10.95 -5.67 11.59
C THR A 56 11.78 -6.54 10.67
N ILE A 57 11.74 -6.20 9.38
CA ILE A 57 12.68 -6.64 8.35
C ILE A 57 13.55 -5.43 8.00
N TYR A 58 14.87 -5.61 8.03
CA TYR A 58 15.81 -4.63 7.49
C TYR A 58 16.14 -4.99 6.04
N TYR A 59 15.80 -4.11 5.10
CA TYR A 59 16.09 -4.32 3.68
C TYR A 59 16.83 -3.13 3.08
N ILE A 60 17.68 -3.40 2.10
CA ILE A 60 18.40 -2.39 1.34
C ILE A 60 17.69 -2.21 0.01
N ASP A 61 17.10 -1.04 -0.18
CA ASP A 61 16.45 -0.68 -1.44
C ASP A 61 17.51 -0.16 -2.41
N GLY A 62 17.83 -0.97 -3.42
CA GLY A 62 18.64 -0.54 -4.54
C GLY A 62 17.73 0.04 -5.61
N GLY A 63 17.66 1.37 -5.70
CA GLY A 63 16.83 2.05 -6.69
C GLY A 63 17.10 1.54 -8.13
N VAL A 64 16.11 1.70 -9.01
CA VAL A 64 16.22 1.27 -10.41
C VAL A 64 17.46 1.93 -11.05
N GLY A 65 18.46 1.14 -11.40
CA GLY A 65 19.73 1.62 -11.96
C GLY A 65 20.96 1.54 -11.03
N GLY A 66 20.83 0.99 -9.83
CA GLY A 66 21.99 0.53 -9.02
C GLY A 66 22.83 1.62 -8.34
N GLY A 67 22.42 2.90 -8.40
CA GLY A 67 23.21 4.01 -7.86
C GLY A 67 22.94 4.35 -6.38
N HIS A 68 21.68 4.40 -5.96
CA HIS A 68 21.31 4.82 -4.61
C HIS A 68 20.78 3.63 -3.81
N LEU A 69 21.52 3.24 -2.77
CA LEU A 69 21.12 2.22 -1.80
C LEU A 69 20.55 2.92 -0.56
N THR A 70 19.26 2.74 -0.31
CA THR A 70 18.60 3.29 0.88
C THR A 70 18.25 2.17 1.85
N PRO A 71 18.81 2.15 3.06
CA PRO A 71 18.39 1.19 4.08
C PRO A 71 16.99 1.54 4.58
N LYS A 72 16.14 0.53 4.74
CA LYS A 72 14.76 0.68 5.18
C LYS A 72 14.39 -0.37 6.22
N LEU A 73 13.62 0.04 7.22
CA LEU A 73 13.00 -0.83 8.21
C LEU A 73 11.54 -1.01 7.86
N VAL A 74 11.07 -2.25 7.89
CA VAL A 74 9.69 -2.60 7.55
C VAL A 74 9.09 -3.34 8.72
N GLY A 75 8.06 -2.78 9.34
CA GLY A 75 7.42 -3.30 10.53
C GLY A 75 6.09 -4.01 10.25
N PHE A 76 5.81 -5.01 11.06
CA PHE A 76 4.56 -5.76 11.12
C PHE A 76 4.05 -5.79 12.56
N LEU A 77 2.73 -5.84 12.76
CA LEU A 77 2.11 -5.94 14.09
C LEU A 77 2.17 -7.38 14.64
N ASP A 78 2.11 -8.37 13.75
CA ASP A 78 2.16 -9.78 14.08
C ASP A 78 3.46 -10.41 13.54
N PRO A 79 4.17 -11.26 14.30
CA PRO A 79 5.33 -11.98 13.79
C PRO A 79 5.01 -12.92 12.62
N LEU A 80 3.79 -13.48 12.54
CA LEU A 80 3.35 -14.31 11.41
C LEU A 80 3.20 -13.49 10.13
N ASP A 81 2.74 -12.24 10.24
CA ASP A 81 2.66 -11.33 9.10
C ASP A 81 4.06 -11.05 8.53
N ARG A 82 5.04 -10.82 9.41
CA ARG A 82 6.45 -10.65 9.01
C ARG A 82 6.95 -11.90 8.30
N GLU A 83 6.75 -13.07 8.89
CA GLU A 83 7.28 -14.33 8.36
C GLU A 83 6.67 -14.68 6.99
N PHE A 84 5.35 -14.50 6.84
CA PHE A 84 4.69 -14.68 5.56
C PHE A 84 5.24 -13.70 4.52
N PHE A 85 5.40 -12.42 4.89
CA PHE A 85 5.92 -11.41 3.98
C PHE A 85 7.33 -11.76 3.50
N GLU A 86 8.22 -12.20 4.39
CA GLU A 86 9.56 -12.67 4.04
C GLU A 86 9.47 -13.81 3.02
N ALA A 87 8.69 -14.85 3.30
CA ALA A 87 8.50 -15.97 2.38
C ALA A 87 7.89 -15.54 1.04
N PHE A 88 6.93 -14.62 1.05
CA PHE A 88 6.30 -14.10 -0.16
C PHE A 88 7.30 -13.35 -1.05
N THR A 89 8.23 -12.60 -0.44
CA THR A 89 9.28 -11.88 -1.18
C THR A 89 10.38 -12.76 -1.75
N THR A 90 10.49 -14.03 -1.33
CA THR A 90 11.49 -14.94 -1.92
C THR A 90 11.09 -15.45 -3.30
N VAL A 91 9.81 -15.33 -3.69
CA VAL A 91 9.32 -15.82 -4.99
C VAL A 91 9.90 -14.98 -6.13
N PRO A 92 10.55 -15.59 -7.15
CA PRO A 92 11.11 -14.86 -8.27
C PRO A 92 10.08 -14.01 -9.02
N GLY A 93 10.25 -12.69 -8.97
CA GLY A 93 9.34 -11.72 -9.58
C GLY A 93 8.33 -11.09 -8.61
N VAL A 94 8.34 -11.51 -7.34
CA VAL A 94 7.62 -10.90 -6.21
C VAL A 94 8.66 -10.21 -5.32
N GLY A 95 9.15 -9.05 -5.74
CA GLY A 95 10.04 -8.23 -4.91
C GLY A 95 9.30 -7.51 -3.79
N PHE A 96 10.06 -6.90 -2.87
CA PHE A 96 9.54 -6.17 -1.72
C PHE A 96 8.35 -5.23 -2.04
N ILE A 97 8.49 -4.39 -3.07
CA ILE A 97 7.46 -3.43 -3.48
C ILE A 97 6.18 -4.13 -3.96
N LYS A 98 6.31 -5.25 -4.68
CA LYS A 98 5.15 -6.02 -5.15
C LYS A 98 4.47 -6.74 -3.99
N ALA A 99 5.25 -7.34 -3.08
CA ALA A 99 4.72 -7.93 -1.86
C ALA A 99 3.94 -6.88 -1.03
N GLN A 100 4.51 -5.68 -0.86
CA GLN A 100 3.84 -4.60 -0.14
C GLN A 100 2.50 -4.20 -0.80
N LYS A 101 2.38 -4.26 -2.13
CA LYS A 101 1.13 -3.93 -2.83
C LYS A 101 0.15 -5.10 -2.94
N GLY A 102 0.63 -6.34 -2.99
CA GLY A 102 -0.19 -7.53 -3.30
C GLY A 102 -0.98 -8.09 -2.12
N LEU A 103 -0.62 -7.74 -0.88
CA LEU A 103 -1.23 -8.31 0.33
C LEU A 103 -2.51 -7.58 0.75
N VAL A 104 -3.44 -7.47 -0.19
CA VAL A 104 -4.69 -6.69 -0.08
C VAL A 104 -5.89 -7.50 0.37
N GLN A 105 -5.69 -8.81 0.51
CA GLN A 105 -6.61 -9.74 1.13
C GLN A 105 -6.01 -10.22 2.46
N PRO A 106 -6.83 -10.75 3.39
CA PRO A 106 -6.33 -11.37 4.60
C PRO A 106 -5.27 -12.43 4.29
N LEU A 107 -4.24 -12.49 5.12
CA LEU A 107 -3.08 -13.35 4.86
C LEU A 107 -3.47 -14.83 4.84
N SER A 108 -4.46 -15.20 5.65
CA SER A 108 -5.06 -16.54 5.71
C SER A 108 -5.70 -16.94 4.37
N GLU A 109 -6.38 -16.02 3.69
CA GLU A 109 -7.00 -16.27 2.39
C GLU A 109 -5.95 -16.47 1.30
N ILE A 110 -4.92 -15.61 1.27
CA ILE A 110 -3.82 -15.71 0.30
C ILE A 110 -3.07 -17.02 0.53
N ALA A 111 -2.71 -17.35 1.77
CA ALA A 111 -2.06 -18.60 2.12
C ALA A 111 -2.91 -19.82 1.71
N GLY A 112 -4.22 -19.78 1.97
CA GLY A 112 -5.15 -20.83 1.56
C GLY A 112 -5.24 -20.98 0.03
N ALA A 113 -5.26 -19.87 -0.72
CA ALA A 113 -5.23 -19.89 -2.18
C ALA A 113 -3.94 -20.52 -2.71
N ILE A 114 -2.79 -20.23 -2.10
CA ILE A 114 -1.51 -20.87 -2.45
C ILE A 114 -1.57 -22.38 -2.23
N GLU A 115 -2.08 -22.83 -1.07
CA GLU A 115 -2.16 -24.26 -0.74
C GLU A 115 -3.08 -25.05 -1.69
N ARG A 116 -4.21 -24.42 -2.10
CA ARG A 116 -5.14 -24.99 -3.08
C ARG A 116 -4.67 -24.89 -4.53
N GLY A 117 -3.62 -24.11 -4.79
CA GLY A 117 -3.16 -23.82 -6.15
C GLY A 117 -4.12 -22.92 -6.95
N ASP A 118 -4.85 -22.05 -6.28
CA ASP A 118 -5.82 -21.13 -6.87
C ASP A 118 -5.11 -19.94 -7.53
N THR A 119 -4.57 -20.16 -8.72
CA THR A 119 -3.87 -19.13 -9.50
C THR A 119 -4.80 -18.02 -9.98
N ALA A 120 -6.10 -18.28 -10.10
CA ALA A 120 -7.09 -17.28 -10.50
C ALA A 120 -7.25 -16.22 -9.40
N PHE A 121 -7.40 -16.64 -8.14
CA PHE A 121 -7.40 -15.74 -6.99
C PHE A 121 -6.10 -14.92 -6.93
N LEU A 122 -4.94 -15.58 -7.04
CA LEU A 122 -3.64 -14.93 -6.93
C LEU A 122 -3.38 -13.92 -8.06
N THR A 123 -3.88 -14.17 -9.27
CA THR A 123 -3.79 -13.22 -10.40
C THR A 123 -4.65 -11.97 -10.17
N GLY A 124 -5.65 -12.04 -9.28
CA GLY A 124 -6.41 -10.87 -8.83
C GLY A 124 -5.63 -9.94 -7.91
N LEU A 125 -4.48 -10.36 -7.37
CA LEU A 125 -3.69 -9.54 -6.48
C LEU A 125 -2.88 -8.47 -7.25
N PRO A 126 -2.78 -7.23 -6.72
CA PRO A 126 -2.07 -6.15 -7.40
C PRO A 126 -0.61 -6.47 -7.73
N GLY A 127 -0.25 -6.33 -9.00
CA GLY A 127 1.10 -6.60 -9.49
C GLY A 127 1.46 -8.09 -9.64
N VAL A 128 0.48 -8.99 -9.47
CA VAL A 128 0.63 -10.43 -9.68
C VAL A 128 -0.05 -10.81 -11.00
N GLY A 129 0.74 -11.10 -12.03
CA GLY A 129 0.23 -11.67 -13.30
C GLY A 129 0.22 -13.20 -13.27
N THR A 130 -0.38 -13.83 -14.30
CA THR A 130 -0.53 -15.29 -14.40
C THR A 130 0.76 -16.07 -14.16
N LYS A 131 1.86 -15.69 -14.84
CA LYS A 131 3.17 -16.35 -14.66
C LYS A 131 3.71 -16.21 -13.23
N THR A 132 3.44 -15.07 -12.59
CA THR A 132 3.85 -14.83 -11.21
C THR A 132 2.99 -15.65 -10.26
N ALA A 133 1.67 -15.73 -10.48
CA ALA A 133 0.75 -16.55 -9.69
C ALA A 133 1.14 -18.04 -9.72
N GLU A 134 1.46 -18.58 -10.89
CA GLU A 134 1.94 -19.96 -11.05
C GLU A 134 3.25 -20.21 -10.27
N ARG A 135 4.18 -19.25 -10.30
CA ARG A 135 5.43 -19.31 -9.54
C ARG A 135 5.19 -19.24 -8.03
N ILE A 136 4.30 -18.35 -7.58
CA ILE A 136 3.91 -18.24 -6.18
C ILE A 136 3.42 -19.60 -5.68
N VAL A 137 2.49 -20.24 -6.41
CA VAL A 137 1.99 -21.58 -6.05
C VAL A 137 3.13 -22.59 -6.04
N THR A 138 3.96 -22.64 -7.07
CA THR A 138 5.03 -23.63 -7.20
C THR A 138 6.05 -23.53 -6.05
N GLU A 139 6.44 -22.32 -5.66
CA GLU A 139 7.50 -22.09 -4.67
C GLU A 139 7.01 -22.20 -3.22
N LEU A 140 5.76 -21.81 -2.96
CA LEU A 140 5.23 -21.63 -1.60
C LEU A 140 4.21 -22.69 -1.18
N ARG A 141 3.60 -23.44 -2.10
CA ARG A 141 2.65 -24.51 -1.74
C ARG A 141 3.31 -25.55 -0.83
N GLY A 142 2.56 -25.99 0.18
CA GLY A 142 3.06 -26.87 1.25
C GLY A 142 3.83 -26.15 2.36
N LYS A 143 4.18 -24.86 2.19
CA LYS A 143 4.85 -24.04 3.21
C LYS A 143 3.89 -23.04 3.88
N MET A 144 2.68 -22.89 3.35
CA MET A 144 1.73 -21.86 3.77
C MET A 144 0.65 -22.34 4.73
N ALA A 145 0.59 -23.64 5.03
CA ALA A 145 -0.43 -24.26 5.87
C ALA A 145 -0.65 -23.56 7.22
N LYS A 146 0.42 -23.20 7.95
CA LYS A 146 0.29 -22.51 9.24
C LYS A 146 -0.32 -21.11 9.13
N PHE A 147 -0.08 -20.43 8.02
CA PHE A 147 -0.60 -19.09 7.76
C PHE A 147 -2.08 -19.15 7.34
N ALA A 148 -2.46 -20.18 6.57
CA ALA A 148 -3.85 -20.42 6.19
C ALA A 148 -4.75 -20.74 7.40
N LEU A 149 -4.17 -21.30 8.47
CA LEU A 149 -4.86 -21.60 9.73
C LEU A 149 -4.83 -20.45 10.73
N ALA A 150 -4.01 -19.41 10.48
CA ALA A 150 -3.93 -18.26 11.37
C ALA A 150 -5.21 -17.42 11.26
N ARG A 151 -5.69 -16.89 12.40
CA ARG A 151 -6.76 -15.87 12.42
C ARG A 151 -6.19 -14.52 12.02
N SER A 152 -5.81 -14.39 10.76
CA SER A 152 -5.59 -13.09 10.12
C SER A 152 -6.88 -12.75 9.38
N GLU A 153 -7.65 -11.83 9.94
CA GLU A 153 -8.95 -11.40 9.38
C GLU A 153 -8.83 -10.07 8.60
N GLU A 154 -7.71 -9.36 8.76
CA GLU A 154 -7.52 -8.05 8.16
C GLU A 154 -6.40 -8.06 7.11
N PRO A 155 -6.58 -7.36 5.98
CA PRO A 155 -5.54 -7.27 4.96
C PRO A 155 -4.36 -6.42 5.45
N LEU A 156 -3.15 -6.83 5.07
CA LEU A 156 -1.93 -6.10 5.40
C LEU A 156 -1.84 -4.77 4.64
N SER A 157 -2.34 -4.76 3.42
CA SER A 157 -2.36 -3.58 2.56
C SER A 157 -3.79 -3.25 2.17
N ILE A 158 -4.06 -1.96 2.06
CA ILE A 158 -5.27 -1.48 1.39
C ILE A 158 -4.86 -0.94 0.03
N GLU A 159 -5.42 -1.48 -1.04
CA GLU A 159 -5.25 -0.91 -2.36
C GLU A 159 -6.25 0.22 -2.54
N LYS A 160 -5.77 1.44 -2.29
CA LYS A 160 -6.43 2.67 -2.73
C LYS A 160 -5.36 3.68 -3.02
N GLU A 161 -4.77 3.71 -4.22
CA GLU A 161 -3.76 4.72 -4.57
C GLU A 161 -4.29 6.13 -4.21
N PRO A 162 -3.48 7.05 -3.68
CA PRO A 162 -3.98 8.39 -3.36
C PRO A 162 -4.41 9.10 -4.64
N ALA A 163 -3.76 8.80 -5.77
CA ALA A 163 -4.21 9.22 -7.08
C ALA A 163 -5.53 8.55 -7.48
N ALA A 164 -5.79 7.30 -7.10
CA ALA A 164 -7.08 6.66 -7.38
C ALA A 164 -8.21 7.25 -6.52
N GLU A 165 -7.97 7.46 -5.22
CA GLU A 165 -8.90 8.15 -4.33
C GLU A 165 -9.17 9.58 -4.81
N LEU A 166 -8.11 10.34 -5.11
CA LEU A 166 -8.24 11.71 -5.60
C LEU A 166 -8.89 11.77 -6.99
N LYS A 167 -8.66 10.77 -7.86
CA LYS A 167 -9.36 10.66 -9.15
C LYS A 167 -10.84 10.34 -8.97
N THR A 168 -11.18 9.46 -8.03
CA THR A 168 -12.58 9.13 -7.71
C THR A 168 -13.29 10.32 -7.09
N GLU A 169 -12.66 11.00 -6.13
CA GLU A 169 -13.16 12.24 -5.53
C GLU A 169 -13.31 13.34 -6.58
N ALA A 170 -12.31 13.55 -7.44
CA ALA A 170 -12.36 14.48 -8.56
C ALA A 170 -13.52 14.17 -9.53
N GLN A 171 -13.75 12.91 -9.85
CA GLN A 171 -14.86 12.51 -10.70
C GLN A 171 -16.21 12.82 -10.04
N GLN A 172 -16.38 12.51 -8.75
CA GLN A 172 -17.61 12.79 -8.00
C GLN A 172 -17.90 14.29 -7.91
N VAL A 173 -16.87 15.10 -7.63
CA VAL A 173 -17.01 16.56 -7.58
C VAL A 173 -17.39 17.12 -8.95
N LEU A 174 -16.81 16.61 -10.04
CA LEU A 174 -17.20 17.03 -11.40
C LEU A 174 -18.65 16.63 -11.74
N GLU A 175 -19.09 15.43 -11.33
CA GLU A 175 -20.48 15.01 -11.50
C GLU A 175 -21.45 15.92 -10.70
N GLN A 176 -21.05 16.39 -9.51
CA GLN A 176 -21.81 17.38 -8.72
C GLN A 176 -21.83 18.77 -9.37
N LEU A 177 -20.80 19.11 -10.15
CA LEU A 177 -20.74 20.33 -10.98
C LEU A 177 -21.46 20.15 -12.33
N GLU A 178 -22.36 19.17 -12.43
CA GLU A 178 -23.23 18.88 -13.58
C GLU A 178 -22.52 18.37 -14.84
N TYR A 179 -21.27 17.91 -14.73
CA TYR A 179 -20.61 17.21 -15.83
C TYR A 179 -21.15 15.78 -15.97
N SER A 180 -21.32 15.31 -17.20
CA SER A 180 -21.69 13.90 -17.40
C SER A 180 -20.54 13.00 -16.93
N ARG A 181 -20.87 11.79 -16.47
CA ARG A 181 -19.89 10.79 -16.03
C ARG A 181 -18.78 10.55 -17.06
N ALA A 182 -19.13 10.53 -18.35
CA ALA A 182 -18.16 10.34 -19.44
C ALA A 182 -17.20 11.55 -19.60
N GLU A 183 -17.70 12.77 -19.39
CA GLU A 183 -16.90 14.00 -19.44
C GLU A 183 -16.01 14.14 -18.19
N ALA A 184 -16.57 13.88 -17.01
CA ALA A 184 -15.84 13.87 -15.75
C ALA A 184 -14.64 12.91 -15.81
N GLN A 185 -14.86 11.69 -16.29
CA GLN A 185 -13.81 10.68 -16.43
C GLN A 185 -12.72 11.10 -17.43
N ARG A 186 -13.09 11.71 -18.57
CA ARG A 186 -12.12 12.24 -19.54
C ARG A 186 -11.25 13.35 -18.94
N MET A 187 -11.87 14.32 -18.26
CA MET A 187 -11.16 15.44 -17.62
C MET A 187 -10.20 14.96 -16.53
N VAL A 188 -10.64 14.02 -15.70
CA VAL A 188 -9.80 13.43 -14.65
C VAL A 188 -8.57 12.73 -15.25
N VAL A 189 -8.76 11.88 -16.26
CA VAL A 189 -7.65 11.18 -16.92
C VAL A 189 -6.64 12.16 -17.50
N GLU A 190 -7.12 13.21 -18.16
CA GLU A 190 -6.26 14.18 -18.82
C GLU A 190 -5.45 15.04 -17.84
N ILE A 191 -6.11 15.59 -16.81
CA ILE A 191 -5.46 16.49 -15.84
C ILE A 191 -4.41 15.74 -15.02
N PHE A 192 -4.70 14.51 -14.59
CA PHE A 192 -3.72 13.67 -13.88
C PHE A 192 -2.58 13.16 -14.79
N ALA A 193 -2.80 13.05 -16.10
CA ALA A 193 -1.73 12.70 -17.05
C ALA A 193 -0.74 13.87 -17.22
N ARG A 194 -1.24 15.11 -17.25
CA ARG A 194 -0.42 16.33 -17.35
C ARG A 194 0.24 16.73 -16.02
N HIS A 195 -0.42 16.47 -14.89
CA HIS A 195 0.04 16.87 -13.55
C HIS A 195 0.13 15.65 -12.62
N LYS A 196 1.26 14.93 -12.69
CA LYS A 196 1.50 13.68 -11.94
C LYS A 196 1.60 13.84 -10.41
N ASN A 197 1.67 15.07 -9.91
CA ASN A 197 1.91 15.40 -8.50
C ASN A 197 0.75 16.14 -7.82
N LEU A 198 -0.47 16.06 -8.34
CA LEU A 198 -1.64 16.65 -7.68
C LEU A 198 -1.87 16.00 -6.32
N LYS A 199 -1.95 16.82 -5.27
CA LYS A 199 -2.05 16.34 -3.87
C LYS A 199 -3.41 16.62 -3.22
N SER A 200 -4.25 17.44 -3.83
CA SER A 200 -5.56 17.79 -3.28
C SER A 200 -6.60 18.06 -4.37
N ILE A 201 -7.87 18.01 -3.95
CA ILE A 201 -9.03 18.26 -4.81
C ILE A 201 -9.07 19.72 -5.27
N ASP A 202 -8.69 20.66 -4.41
CA ASP A 202 -8.60 22.09 -4.74
C ASP A 202 -7.58 22.36 -5.83
N GLU A 203 -6.41 21.69 -5.77
CA GLU A 203 -5.38 21.81 -6.79
C GLU A 203 -5.89 21.26 -8.13
N PHE A 204 -6.57 20.11 -8.11
CA PHE A 204 -7.22 19.53 -9.28
C PHE A 204 -8.24 20.49 -9.90
N LEU A 205 -9.17 21.03 -9.11
CA LEU A 205 -10.21 21.95 -9.59
C LEU A 205 -9.62 23.22 -10.20
N ARG A 206 -8.57 23.80 -9.58
CA ARG A 206 -7.85 24.94 -10.17
C ARG A 206 -7.32 24.62 -11.56
N ARG A 207 -6.72 23.43 -11.77
CA ARG A 207 -6.24 23.01 -13.09
C ARG A 207 -7.37 22.82 -14.11
N VAL A 208 -8.52 22.31 -13.67
CA VAL A 208 -9.71 22.20 -14.53
C VAL A 208 -10.18 23.58 -15.00
N PHE A 209 -10.23 24.57 -14.11
CA PHE A 209 -10.66 25.93 -14.45
C PHE A 209 -9.62 26.73 -15.24
N GLU A 210 -8.33 26.58 -14.96
CA GLU A 210 -7.22 27.18 -15.72
C GLU A 210 -7.27 26.74 -17.19
N LYS A 211 -7.38 25.42 -17.43
CA LYS A 211 -7.47 24.87 -18.78
C LYS A 211 -8.67 25.44 -19.56
N ARG A 212 -9.82 25.64 -18.91
CA ARG A 212 -11.01 26.19 -19.56
C ARG A 212 -10.80 27.65 -20.00
N GLN A 213 -10.03 28.44 -19.24
CA GLN A 213 -9.71 29.81 -19.64
C GLN A 213 -8.77 29.84 -20.86
N GLU A 214 -7.85 28.88 -20.97
CA GLU A 214 -6.99 28.71 -22.15
C GLU A 214 -7.80 28.28 -23.38
N ASP A 215 -8.72 27.32 -23.26
CA ASP A 215 -9.58 26.85 -24.36
C ASP A 215 -10.60 27.92 -24.82
N THR A 216 -10.90 28.92 -23.99
CA THR A 216 -11.84 30.02 -24.32
C THR A 216 -11.14 31.27 -24.87
N GLY A 217 -9.83 31.42 -24.66
CA GLY A 217 -9.03 32.57 -25.10
C GLY A 217 -8.52 32.50 -26.55
N ASP A 218 -8.73 31.38 -27.23
CA ASP A 218 -8.28 31.14 -28.63
C ASP A 218 -9.46 31.18 -29.63
N ARG A 219 -10.49 31.99 -29.35
CA ARG A 219 -11.63 32.26 -30.24
C ARG A 219 -11.88 33.75 -30.42
#